data_AF-A0A2D4H7V1-F1
#
_entry.id   AF-A0A2D4H7V1-F1
#
_cell.length_a   1.000
_cell.length_b   1.000
_cell.length_c   1.000
_cell.angle_alpha   90.00
_cell.angle_beta   90.00
_cell.angle_gamma   90.00
#
_symmetry.space_group_name_H-M   'P 1'
#
loop_
_entity.id
_entity.type
_entity.pdbx_description
1 polymer ?
#
loop_
_entity_poly.entity_id
_entity_poly.type
_entity_poly.pdbx_seq_one_letter_code
_entity_poly.pdbx_strand_id
1 'polypeptide(L)'
;SHTRSRPSMVTVDCLEVERRKLVDKHLSTKVIATIQAARKPSTCRIYNATWKTFRAWCNRAGADHMAPSLAELLEFLQDGLDKGLAPNTLRRQVAALASVITWRGYKSISHHPRVRSFLRGATNLRPPVVHRYPTWDLNRVLVALTR
;
A
#
# COMPACT_ATOMS: atom_id res chain seq x y z
N SER A 1 -40.57 -17.90 12.82
CA SER A 1 -39.16 -18.35 12.85
C SER A 1 -38.26 -17.26 12.29
N HIS A 2 -37.61 -16.48 13.14
CA HIS A 2 -36.72 -15.41 12.72
C HIS A 2 -35.33 -15.97 12.39
N THR A 3 -34.96 -15.92 11.12
CA THR A 3 -33.61 -16.23 10.65
C THR A 3 -32.65 -15.14 11.13
N ARG A 4 -31.91 -15.48 12.18
CA ARG A 4 -30.85 -14.65 12.76
C ARG A 4 -29.66 -14.65 11.80
N SER A 5 -29.56 -13.63 10.96
CA SER A 5 -28.39 -13.39 10.13
C SER A 5 -27.15 -13.32 11.02
N ARG A 6 -26.26 -14.31 10.89
CA ARG A 6 -24.94 -14.31 11.55
C ARG A 6 -24.19 -13.05 11.08
N PRO A 7 -23.65 -12.21 11.98
CA PRO A 7 -22.77 -11.14 11.55
C PRO A 7 -21.52 -11.80 10.98
N SER A 8 -21.43 -11.84 9.65
CA SER A 8 -20.18 -12.14 8.95
C SER A 8 -19.10 -11.28 9.58
N MET A 9 -18.12 -11.93 10.20
CA MET A 9 -17.01 -11.32 10.92
C MET A 9 -16.50 -10.13 10.10
N VAL A 10 -16.82 -8.92 10.55
CA VAL A 10 -16.61 -7.69 9.77
C VAL A 10 -15.11 -7.52 9.61
N THR A 11 -14.56 -8.06 8.52
CA THR A 11 -13.22 -7.72 8.10
C THR A 11 -13.28 -6.24 7.79
N VAL A 12 -12.81 -5.44 8.75
CA VAL A 12 -12.80 -3.98 8.63
C VAL A 12 -11.95 -3.65 7.42
N ASP A 13 -12.64 -3.27 6.35
CA ASP A 13 -12.06 -2.90 5.07
C ASP A 13 -11.37 -1.54 5.19
N CYS A 14 -10.31 -1.30 4.44
CA CYS A 14 -9.65 0.02 4.44
C CYS A 14 -10.64 1.12 4.04
N LEU A 15 -11.53 0.84 3.09
CA LEU A 15 -12.59 1.78 2.69
C LEU A 15 -13.63 1.96 3.79
N GLU A 16 -13.93 0.93 4.59
CA GLU A 16 -14.87 1.06 5.71
C GLU A 16 -14.29 1.95 6.82
N VAL A 17 -13.00 1.87 7.10
CA VAL A 17 -12.33 2.80 8.04
C VAL A 17 -12.38 4.23 7.53
N GLU A 18 -12.07 4.44 6.25
CA GLU A 18 -12.18 5.77 5.62
C GLU A 18 -13.62 6.29 5.65
N ARG A 19 -14.60 5.43 5.35
CA ARG A 19 -16.03 5.78 5.39
C ARG A 19 -16.42 6.27 6.77
N ARG A 20 -16.03 5.56 7.84
CA ARG A 20 -16.30 5.96 9.23
C ARG A 20 -15.69 7.33 9.55
N LYS A 21 -14.46 7.59 9.12
CA LYS A 21 -13.81 8.90 9.30
C LYS A 21 -14.52 10.03 8.56
N LEU A 22 -15.09 9.75 7.38
CA LEU A 22 -15.84 10.75 6.63
C LEU A 22 -17.24 11.00 7.22
N VAL A 23 -17.87 9.96 7.77
CA VAL A 23 -19.12 10.10 8.54
C VAL A 23 -18.90 10.94 9.81
N ASP A 24 -17.80 10.72 10.53
CA ASP A 24 -17.39 11.52 11.70
C ASP A 24 -17.22 13.02 11.34
N LYS A 25 -16.80 13.31 10.11
CA LYS A 25 -16.76 14.67 9.55
C LYS A 25 -18.12 15.20 9.06
N HIS A 26 -19.22 14.52 9.40
CA HIS A 26 -20.59 14.91 9.07
C HIS A 26 -20.86 15.00 7.55
N LEU A 27 -20.15 14.21 6.73
CA LEU A 27 -20.38 14.16 5.29
C LEU A 27 -21.54 13.22 4.93
N SER A 28 -22.33 13.61 3.93
CA SER A 28 -23.43 12.77 3.40
C SER A 28 -22.91 11.48 2.77
N THR A 29 -23.67 10.39 2.91
CA THR A 29 -23.39 9.09 2.28
C THR A 29 -23.16 9.20 0.77
N LYS A 30 -23.90 10.09 0.07
CA LYS A 30 -23.71 10.33 -1.37
C LYS A 30 -22.33 10.93 -1.67
N VAL A 31 -21.90 11.92 -0.88
CA VAL A 31 -20.59 12.55 -1.02
C VAL A 31 -19.48 11.54 -0.74
N ILE A 32 -19.65 10.72 0.31
CA ILE A 32 -18.69 9.67 0.66
C ILE A 32 -18.55 8.63 -0.45
N ALA A 33 -19.66 8.19 -1.04
CA ALA A 33 -19.64 7.26 -2.16
C ALA A 33 -18.87 7.84 -3.36
N THR A 34 -19.08 9.11 -3.69
CA THR A 34 -18.32 9.80 -4.76
C THR A 34 -16.83 9.90 -4.43
N ILE A 35 -16.47 10.24 -3.20
CA ILE A 35 -15.06 10.28 -2.74
C ILE A 35 -14.42 8.90 -2.90
N GLN A 36 -15.11 7.84 -2.49
CA GLN A 36 -14.61 6.47 -2.61
C GLN A 36 -14.53 5.99 -4.06
N ALA A 37 -15.45 6.45 -4.93
CA ALA A 37 -15.46 6.16 -6.37
C ALA A 37 -14.27 6.78 -7.12
N ALA A 38 -13.56 7.75 -6.53
CA ALA A 38 -12.33 8.30 -7.10
C ALA A 38 -11.23 7.24 -7.29
N ARG A 39 -11.32 6.09 -6.60
CA ARG A 39 -10.37 4.98 -6.72
C ARG A 39 -10.96 3.86 -7.57
N LYS A 40 -10.17 3.40 -8.56
CA LYS A 40 -10.53 2.24 -9.37
C LYS A 40 -10.70 0.98 -8.49
N PRO A 41 -11.62 0.05 -8.80
CA PRO A 41 -11.84 -1.16 -8.02
C PRO A 41 -10.58 -2.01 -7.81
N SER A 42 -9.67 -2.04 -8.80
CA SER A 42 -8.38 -2.72 -8.69
C SER A 42 -7.49 -2.12 -7.59
N THR A 43 -7.44 -0.79 -7.49
CA THR A 43 -6.71 -0.08 -6.44
C THR A 43 -7.31 -0.37 -5.06
N CYS A 44 -8.64 -0.38 -4.94
CA CYS A 44 -9.32 -0.72 -3.69
C CYS A 44 -8.96 -2.12 -3.20
N ARG A 45 -8.97 -3.12 -4.10
CA ARG A 45 -8.56 -4.50 -3.75
C ARG A 45 -7.13 -4.55 -3.18
N ILE A 46 -6.20 -3.82 -3.80
CA ILE A 46 -4.81 -3.76 -3.35
C ILE A 46 -4.70 -3.09 -1.97
N TYR A 47 -5.45 -2.01 -1.75
CA TYR A 47 -5.45 -1.27 -0.48
C TYR A 47 -6.01 -2.15 0.64
N ASN A 48 -7.10 -2.87 0.37
CA ASN A 48 -7.72 -3.79 1.31
C ASN A 48 -6.81 -4.98 1.65
N ALA A 49 -6.13 -5.55 0.66
CA ALA A 49 -5.14 -6.60 0.89
C ALA A 49 -3.96 -6.08 1.74
N THR A 50 -3.49 -4.86 1.46
CA THR A 50 -2.43 -4.21 2.25
C THR A 50 -2.89 -4.01 3.69
N TRP A 51 -4.08 -3.48 3.91
CA TRP A 51 -4.63 -3.24 5.24
C TRP A 51 -4.78 -4.51 6.07
N LYS A 52 -5.26 -5.60 5.45
CA LYS A 52 -5.34 -6.92 6.09
C LYS A 52 -3.94 -7.43 6.49
N THR A 53 -2.96 -7.29 5.61
CA THR A 53 -1.57 -7.69 5.87
C THR A 53 -0.97 -6.89 7.02
N PHE A 54 -1.19 -5.57 7.01
CA PHE A 54 -0.73 -4.66 8.05
C PHE A 54 -1.37 -4.99 9.41
N ARG A 55 -2.69 -5.18 9.46
CA ARG A 55 -3.40 -5.57 10.69
C ARG A 55 -2.88 -6.88 11.24
N ALA A 56 -2.66 -7.88 10.39
CA ALA A 56 -2.08 -9.15 10.81
C ALA A 56 -0.66 -8.99 11.34
N TRP A 57 0.14 -8.09 10.76
CA TRP A 57 1.46 -7.74 11.27
C TRP A 57 1.38 -7.05 12.63
N CYS A 58 0.52 -6.04 12.79
CA CYS A 58 0.31 -5.36 14.07
C CYS A 58 -0.10 -6.32 15.18
N ASN A 59 -1.01 -7.25 14.89
CA ASN A 59 -1.44 -8.26 15.86
C ASN A 59 -0.27 -9.15 16.33
N ARG A 60 0.69 -9.46 15.46
CA ARG A 60 1.89 -10.23 15.84
C ARG A 60 2.90 -9.38 16.61
N ALA A 61 3.00 -8.09 16.28
CA ALA A 61 3.92 -7.15 16.91
C ALA A 61 3.39 -6.58 18.25
N GLY A 62 2.13 -6.82 18.59
CA GLY A 62 1.48 -6.19 19.75
C GLY A 62 1.16 -4.70 19.54
N ALA A 63 1.15 -4.24 18.28
CA ALA A 63 0.96 -2.84 17.90
C ALA A 63 -0.51 -2.50 17.65
N ASP A 64 -0.89 -1.23 17.85
CA ASP A 64 -2.20 -0.73 17.41
C ASP A 64 -2.19 -0.44 15.90
N HIS A 65 -3.07 -1.11 15.17
CA HIS A 65 -3.23 -0.91 13.72
C HIS A 65 -3.92 0.42 13.37
N MET A 66 -4.67 1.03 14.29
CA MET A 66 -5.35 2.31 14.05
C MET A 66 -4.45 3.53 14.32
N ALA A 67 -3.47 3.38 15.21
CA ALA A 67 -2.53 4.43 15.57
C ALA A 67 -1.09 3.89 15.73
N PRO A 68 -0.50 3.29 14.68
CA PRO A 68 0.86 2.79 14.75
C PRO A 68 1.84 3.95 14.93
N SER A 69 2.88 3.72 15.73
CA SER A 69 4.05 4.57 15.82
C SER A 69 4.86 4.53 14.52
N LEU A 70 5.68 5.57 14.30
CA LEU A 70 6.52 5.63 13.11
C LEU A 70 7.52 4.47 13.06
N ALA A 71 7.99 4.01 14.22
CA ALA A 71 8.89 2.88 14.32
C ALA A 71 8.19 1.60 13.83
N GLU A 72 6.99 1.30 14.34
CA GLU A 72 6.23 0.12 13.92
C GLU A 72 5.93 0.11 12.41
N LEU A 73 5.62 1.28 11.83
CA LEU A 73 5.48 1.37 10.38
C LEU A 73 6.78 0.98 9.65
N LEU A 74 7.92 1.51 10.10
CA LEU A 74 9.21 1.24 9.45
C LEU A 74 9.60 -0.24 9.61
N GLU A 75 9.36 -0.83 10.78
CA GLU A 75 9.54 -2.27 11.02
C GLU A 75 8.65 -3.13 10.11
N PHE A 76 7.39 -2.74 9.91
CA PHE A 76 6.50 -3.40 8.95
C PHE A 76 7.05 -3.33 7.52
N LEU A 77 7.56 -2.17 7.10
CA LEU A 77 8.15 -2.01 5.77
C LEU A 77 9.47 -2.78 5.63
N GLN A 78 10.25 -2.88 6.71
CA GLN A 78 11.49 -3.65 6.77
C GLN A 78 11.19 -5.15 6.64
N ASP A 79 10.23 -5.71 7.38
CA ASP A 79 9.77 -7.09 7.23
C ASP A 79 9.29 -7.39 5.80
N GLY A 80 8.60 -6.42 5.17
CA GLY A 80 8.24 -6.50 3.76
C GLY A 80 9.46 -6.52 2.83
N LEU A 81 10.45 -5.67 3.07
CA LEU A 81 11.69 -5.66 2.31
C LEU A 81 12.45 -6.98 2.49
N ASP A 82 12.61 -7.48 3.70
CA ASP A 82 13.32 -8.73 3.99
C ASP A 82 12.66 -9.93 3.28
N LYS A 83 11.33 -9.92 3.16
CA LYS A 83 10.53 -10.91 2.40
C LYS A 83 10.66 -10.83 0.88
N GLY A 84 11.50 -9.94 0.34
CA GLY A 84 11.70 -9.85 -1.11
C GLY A 84 10.82 -8.80 -1.80
N LEU A 85 10.00 -8.01 -1.08
CA LEU A 85 9.12 -7.06 -1.75
C LEU A 85 9.92 -5.97 -2.49
N ALA A 86 9.50 -5.69 -3.72
CA ALA A 86 10.09 -4.63 -4.52
C ALA A 86 9.80 -3.25 -3.89
N PRO A 87 10.70 -2.26 -4.03
CA PRO A 87 10.51 -0.91 -3.49
C PRO A 87 9.20 -0.24 -3.93
N ASN A 88 8.75 -0.48 -5.16
CA ASN A 88 7.46 0.02 -5.64
C ASN A 88 6.25 -0.59 -4.92
N THR A 89 6.36 -1.85 -4.49
CA THR A 89 5.34 -2.48 -3.65
C THR A 89 5.30 -1.82 -2.27
N LEU A 90 6.45 -1.54 -1.66
CA LEU A 90 6.54 -0.84 -0.38
C LEU A 90 5.93 0.57 -0.47
N ARG A 91 6.24 1.33 -1.54
CA ARG A 91 5.60 2.65 -1.81
C ARG A 91 4.08 2.54 -1.87
N ARG A 92 3.56 1.50 -2.54
CA ARG A 92 2.12 1.26 -2.66
C ARG A 92 1.50 0.90 -1.32
N GLN A 93 2.20 0.13 -0.48
CA GLN A 93 1.74 -0.16 0.88
C GLN A 93 1.64 1.12 1.71
N VAL A 94 2.67 1.97 1.67
CA VAL A 94 2.66 3.29 2.33
C VAL A 94 1.47 4.14 1.86
N ALA A 95 1.20 4.19 0.55
CA ALA A 95 0.07 4.95 0.01
C ALA A 95 -1.30 4.41 0.48
N ALA A 96 -1.44 3.09 0.61
CA ALA A 96 -2.66 2.46 1.13
C ALA A 96 -2.85 2.77 2.63
N LEU A 97 -1.77 2.70 3.42
CA LEU A 97 -1.82 3.06 4.83
C LEU A 97 -2.10 4.56 5.03
N ALA A 98 -1.57 5.42 4.14
CA ALA A 98 -1.83 6.85 4.14
C ALA A 98 -3.30 7.22 3.94
N SER A 99 -4.07 6.41 3.21
CA SER A 99 -5.51 6.68 3.02
C SER A 99 -6.34 6.37 4.27
N VAL A 100 -5.83 5.54 5.17
CA VAL A 100 -6.56 5.10 6.37
C VAL A 100 -6.06 5.81 7.61
N ILE A 101 -4.75 5.92 7.80
CA ILE A 101 -4.13 6.39 9.02
C ILE A 101 -3.77 7.87 8.87
N THR A 102 -4.20 8.67 9.85
CA THR A 102 -3.90 10.10 9.90
C THR A 102 -2.66 10.30 10.78
N TRP A 103 -1.66 11.01 10.28
CA TRP A 103 -0.42 11.26 11.01
C TRP A 103 -0.35 12.72 11.45
N ARG A 104 -0.15 12.94 12.75
CA ARG A 104 -0.08 14.29 13.32
C ARG A 104 1.09 15.06 12.69
N GLY A 105 0.84 16.29 12.26
CA GLY A 105 1.87 17.19 11.71
C GLY A 105 2.25 16.97 10.24
N TYR A 106 1.72 15.94 9.57
CA TYR A 106 2.01 15.68 8.15
C TYR A 106 0.72 15.49 7.34
N LYS A 107 0.70 16.03 6.11
CA LYS A 107 -0.43 15.83 5.17
C LYS A 107 -0.62 14.35 4.81
N SER A 108 0.46 13.58 4.79
CA SER A 108 0.48 12.14 4.50
C SER A 108 1.73 11.51 5.07
N ILE A 109 1.63 10.26 5.52
CA ILE A 109 2.76 9.43 5.99
C ILE A 109 3.90 9.32 4.97
N SER A 110 3.56 9.37 3.67
CA SER A 110 4.53 9.34 2.57
C SER A 110 5.47 10.54 2.57
N HIS A 111 5.07 11.65 3.19
CA HIS A 111 5.87 12.88 3.26
C HIS A 111 6.82 12.89 4.47
N HIS A 112 6.69 11.93 5.38
CA HIS A 112 7.56 11.86 6.55
C HIS A 112 9.02 11.61 6.13
N PRO A 113 10.00 12.39 6.61
CA PRO A 113 11.39 12.33 6.13
C PRO A 113 12.02 10.94 6.33
N ARG A 114 11.72 10.25 7.44
CA ARG A 114 12.20 8.88 7.69
C ARG A 114 11.61 7.86 6.71
N VAL A 115 10.32 7.96 6.36
CA VAL A 115 9.69 7.07 5.38
C VAL A 115 10.28 7.28 3.99
N ARG A 116 10.50 8.54 3.59
CA ARG A 116 11.18 8.84 2.31
C ARG A 116 12.61 8.30 2.28
N SER A 117 13.35 8.47 3.38
CA SER A 117 14.73 7.96 3.51
C SER A 117 14.77 6.44 3.44
N PHE A 118 13.85 5.75 4.13
CA PHE A 118 13.70 4.30 4.07
C PHE A 118 13.40 3.82 2.64
N LEU A 119 12.41 4.39 1.96
CA LEU A 119 12.06 4.00 0.60
C LEU A 119 13.19 4.24 -0.40
N ARG A 120 13.97 5.32 -0.19
CA ARG A 120 15.20 5.58 -0.94
C ARG A 120 16.25 4.51 -0.68
N GLY A 121 16.49 4.18 0.59
CA GLY A 121 17.39 3.09 1.00
C GLY A 121 16.99 1.75 0.37
N ALA A 122 15.72 1.36 0.46
CA ALA A 122 15.19 0.16 -0.15
C ALA A 122 15.42 0.12 -1.68
N THR A 123 15.30 1.25 -2.35
CA THR A 123 15.56 1.35 -3.81
C THR A 123 17.04 1.21 -4.12
N ASN A 124 17.92 1.77 -3.29
CA ASN A 124 19.37 1.64 -3.49
C ASN A 124 19.84 0.21 -3.23
N LEU A 125 19.30 -0.47 -2.22
CA LEU A 125 19.60 -1.86 -1.91
C LEU A 125 19.05 -2.83 -2.96
N ARG A 126 17.90 -2.50 -3.56
CA ARG A 126 17.24 -3.32 -4.57
C ARG A 126 16.79 -2.46 -5.75
N PRO A 127 17.72 -2.09 -6.65
CA PRO A 127 17.39 -1.29 -7.81
C PRO A 127 16.36 -2.03 -8.68
N PRO A 128 15.44 -1.31 -9.35
CA PRO A 128 14.54 -1.92 -10.31
C PRO A 128 15.32 -2.65 -11.39
N VAL A 129 14.89 -3.86 -11.75
CA VAL A 129 15.46 -4.57 -12.90
C VAL A 129 15.13 -3.77 -14.15
N VAL A 130 16.15 -3.13 -14.72
CA VAL A 130 16.02 -2.45 -16.02
C VAL A 130 16.33 -3.49 -17.09
N HIS A 131 15.30 -3.98 -17.78
CA HIS A 131 15.49 -4.82 -18.95
C HIS A 131 16.08 -3.97 -20.07
N ARG A 132 17.41 -3.95 -20.17
CA ARG A 132 18.11 -3.33 -21.28
C ARG A 132 18.09 -4.34 -22.41
N TYR A 133 17.31 -4.06 -23.44
CA TYR A 133 17.51 -4.76 -24.70
C TYR A 133 18.91 -4.40 -25.19
N PRO A 134 19.70 -5.39 -25.64
CA PRO A 134 20.95 -5.09 -26.32
C PRO A 134 20.67 -4.15 -27.48
N THR A 135 21.51 -3.14 -27.65
CA THR A 135 21.48 -2.21 -28.79
C THR A 135 21.98 -2.88 -30.07
N TRP A 136 21.63 -4.16 -30.30
CA TRP A 136 22.12 -4.90 -31.46
C TRP A 136 21.83 -4.10 -32.71
N ASP A 137 22.89 -3.81 -33.44
CA ASP A 137 22.82 -3.30 -34.79
C ASP A 137 22.22 -4.43 -35.64
N LEU A 138 20.96 -4.26 -36.02
CA LEU A 138 20.19 -5.24 -36.77
C LEU A 138 20.92 -5.65 -38.06
N ASN A 139 21.63 -4.71 -38.70
CA ASN A 139 22.42 -5.02 -39.89
C ASN A 139 23.58 -5.96 -39.56
N ARG A 140 24.27 -5.79 -38.42
CA ARG A 140 25.33 -6.74 -38.01
C ARG A 140 24.81 -8.14 -37.74
N VAL A 141 23.64 -8.28 -37.10
CA VAL A 141 23.05 -9.60 -36.81
C VAL A 141 22.62 -10.28 -38.10
N LEU A 142 21.98 -9.54 -39.01
CA LEU A 142 21.57 -10.08 -40.31
C LEU A 142 22.79 -10.54 -41.13
N VAL A 143 23.86 -9.74 -41.21
CA VAL A 143 25.08 -10.13 -41.94
C VAL A 143 25.75 -11.38 -41.37
N ALA A 144 25.69 -11.60 -40.05
CA ALA A 144 26.29 -12.77 -39.41
C ALA A 144 25.50 -14.08 -39.63
N LEU A 145 24.20 -14.00 -39.95
CA LEU A 145 23.32 -15.15 -40.16
C LEU A 145 23.18 -15.56 -41.63
N THR A 146 23.56 -14.70 -42.58
CA THR A 146 23.49 -14.98 -44.01
C THR A 146 24.78 -15.62 -44.57
N ARG A 147 25.60 -16.24 -43.72
CA ARG A 147 26.81 -16.97 -44.10
C ARG A 147 26.69 -18.46 -43.82
#